data_AF-A0A521PK35-F1
#
_entry.id   AF-A0A521PK35-F1
#
_cell.length_a   1.000
_cell.length_b   1.000
_cell.length_c   1.000
_cell.angle_alpha   90.00
_cell.angle_beta   90.00
_cell.angle_gamma   90.00
#
_symmetry.space_group_name_H-M   'P 1'
#
loop_
_entity.id
_entity.type
_entity.pdbx_description
1 polymer ?
#
loop_
_entity_poly.entity_id
_entity_poly.type
_entity_poly.pdbx_seq_one_letter_code
_entity_poly.pdbx_strand_id
1 'polypeptide(L)'
;MRMLFILAPLALALAGGASAQPIGENPPTRTIQCIDVGGQSIPPLCRVPASRLDPREDICTCPAGGQRVEVAVCAKGQTPPPEGKALNIARRQALHDGSLLGDTVAGRPICVAPRTP
;
A
#
# COMPACT_ATOMS: atom_id res chain seq x y z
N MET A 1 -40.29 -25.53 31.10
CA MET A 1 -40.09 -26.16 29.77
C MET A 1 -38.76 -25.64 29.23
N ARG A 2 -37.75 -26.50 29.16
CA ARG A 2 -36.43 -26.19 28.56
C ARG A 2 -36.63 -26.10 27.05
N MET A 3 -36.17 -25.02 26.42
CA MET A 3 -35.93 -25.03 24.97
C MET A 3 -34.56 -24.40 24.72
N LEU A 4 -33.68 -25.28 24.27
CA LEU A 4 -32.28 -25.12 24.00
C LEU A 4 -32.16 -24.95 22.49
N PHE A 5 -31.67 -23.82 21.97
CA PHE A 5 -31.26 -23.73 20.56
C PHE A 5 -30.08 -22.76 20.33
N ILE A 6 -28.90 -23.37 20.20
CA ILE A 6 -27.88 -23.24 19.13
C ILE A 6 -26.94 -22.01 19.06
N LEU A 7 -25.65 -22.36 18.91
CA LEU A 7 -24.42 -21.60 18.70
C LEU A 7 -24.30 -20.86 17.34
N ALA A 8 -23.61 -19.71 17.36
CA ALA A 8 -22.52 -19.15 16.50
C ALA A 8 -22.63 -19.20 14.94
N PRO A 9 -21.87 -18.40 14.14
CA PRO A 9 -20.81 -17.43 14.48
C PRO A 9 -20.97 -16.03 13.80
N LEU A 10 -20.40 -14.99 14.41
CA LEU A 10 -20.22 -13.69 13.75
C LEU A 10 -18.85 -13.69 13.04
N ALA A 11 -18.82 -14.19 11.80
CA ALA A 11 -17.64 -14.09 10.95
C ALA A 11 -17.52 -12.65 10.43
N LEU A 12 -16.71 -11.82 11.09
CA LEU A 12 -16.26 -10.56 10.52
C LEU A 12 -15.30 -10.88 9.36
N ALA A 13 -15.80 -10.72 8.13
CA ALA A 13 -14.97 -10.69 6.95
C ALA A 13 -14.04 -9.46 7.03
N LEU A 14 -12.76 -9.70 7.33
CA LEU A 14 -11.68 -8.75 7.03
C LEU A 14 -11.51 -8.71 5.50
N ALA A 15 -12.39 -7.98 4.83
CA ALA A 15 -12.20 -7.61 3.44
C ALA A 15 -11.02 -6.61 3.40
N GLY A 16 -9.84 -7.09 3.03
CA GLY A 16 -8.71 -6.23 2.70
C GLY A 16 -9.15 -5.24 1.62
N GLY A 17 -9.18 -3.96 1.97
CA GLY A 17 -9.68 -2.90 1.10
C GLY A 17 -8.91 -2.87 -0.22
N ALA A 18 -9.60 -3.16 -1.32
CA ALA A 18 -9.12 -2.86 -2.65
C ALA A 18 -9.28 -1.34 -2.86
N SER A 19 -8.17 -0.60 -2.94
CA SER A 19 -8.22 0.79 -3.43
C SER A 19 -7.53 0.87 -4.79
N ALA A 20 -8.15 1.58 -5.72
CA ALA A 20 -7.49 1.96 -6.96
C ALA A 20 -6.34 2.94 -6.64
N GLN A 21 -5.31 2.96 -7.49
CA GLN A 21 -4.27 4.00 -7.43
C GLN A 21 -4.89 5.37 -7.75
N PRO A 22 -4.33 6.51 -7.28
CA PRO A 22 -4.89 7.83 -7.59
C PRO A 22 -5.01 8.05 -9.12
N ILE A 23 -6.24 8.14 -9.63
CA ILE A 23 -6.59 8.16 -11.07
C ILE A 23 -6.59 9.60 -11.64
N GLY A 24 -6.53 10.63 -10.78
CA GLY A 24 -6.77 12.03 -11.16
C GLY A 24 -5.52 12.87 -11.45
N GLU A 25 -4.31 12.37 -11.17
CA GLU A 25 -3.07 13.16 -11.26
C GLU A 25 -2.07 12.53 -12.25
N ASN A 26 -1.60 13.31 -13.21
CA ASN A 26 -0.58 12.90 -14.17
C ASN A 26 0.51 14.00 -14.29
N PRO A 27 1.74 13.77 -13.80
CA PRO A 27 2.21 12.56 -13.12
C PRO A 27 1.63 12.43 -11.70
N PRO A 28 1.45 11.20 -11.18
CA PRO A 28 0.95 11.00 -9.82
C PRO A 28 1.95 11.53 -8.80
N THR A 29 1.47 12.32 -7.83
CA THR A 29 2.30 12.86 -6.74
C THR A 29 2.45 11.89 -5.57
N ARG A 30 1.56 10.90 -5.49
CA ARG A 30 1.52 9.85 -4.47
C ARG A 30 1.10 8.52 -5.08
N THR A 31 1.45 7.44 -4.41
CA THR A 31 1.09 6.08 -4.81
C THR A 31 0.90 5.20 -3.58
N ILE A 32 0.45 3.97 -3.80
CA ILE A 32 0.30 2.97 -2.75
C ILE A 32 1.46 1.98 -2.82
N GLN A 33 2.11 1.78 -1.68
CA GLN A 33 3.08 0.72 -1.45
C GLN A 33 2.43 -0.36 -0.59
N CYS A 34 2.72 -1.63 -0.89
CA CYS A 34 2.35 -2.73 -0.01
C CYS A 34 3.47 -2.97 0.98
N ILE A 35 3.16 -2.92 2.28
CA ILE A 35 4.13 -3.05 3.37
C ILE A 35 3.77 -4.27 4.21
N ASP A 36 4.74 -5.15 4.46
CA ASP A 36 4.56 -6.29 5.38
C ASP A 36 4.67 -5.87 6.86
N VAL A 37 4.37 -6.79 7.77
CA VAL A 37 4.45 -6.55 9.23
C VAL A 37 5.88 -6.22 9.72
N GLY A 38 6.90 -6.59 8.95
CA GLY A 38 8.31 -6.27 9.21
C GLY A 38 8.71 -4.87 8.70
N GLY A 39 7.84 -4.18 7.96
CA GLY A 39 8.10 -2.89 7.34
C GLY A 39 8.78 -2.99 5.99
N GLN A 40 8.91 -4.17 5.41
CA GLN A 40 9.47 -4.33 4.06
C GLN A 40 8.40 -4.00 3.03
N SER A 41 8.81 -3.41 1.91
CA SER A 41 7.92 -3.29 0.77
C SER A 41 7.79 -4.63 0.06
N ILE A 42 6.56 -5.04 -0.26
CA ILE A 42 6.27 -6.21 -1.08
C ILE A 42 5.63 -5.77 -2.41
N PRO A 43 5.81 -6.55 -3.50
CA PRO A 43 5.16 -6.23 -4.77
C PRO A 43 3.63 -6.33 -4.67
N PRO A 44 2.88 -5.33 -5.17
CA PRO A 44 1.43 -5.44 -5.31
C PRO A 44 1.07 -6.48 -6.38
N LEU A 45 -0.07 -7.14 -6.21
CA LEU A 45 -0.67 -7.98 -7.26
C LEU A 45 -1.74 -7.19 -7.97
N CYS A 46 -1.44 -6.75 -9.19
CA CYS A 46 -2.32 -5.93 -9.99
C CYS A 46 -2.96 -6.73 -11.12
N ARG A 47 -4.27 -6.58 -11.29
CA ARG A 47 -4.98 -7.10 -12.46
C ARG A 47 -4.99 -6.02 -13.53
N VAL A 48 -4.30 -6.30 -14.63
CA VAL A 48 -4.29 -5.45 -15.82
C VAL A 48 -5.24 -6.07 -16.85
N PRO A 49 -6.21 -5.33 -17.40
CA PRO A 49 -7.06 -5.83 -18.47
C PRO A 49 -6.20 -6.14 -19.71
N ALA A 50 -6.55 -7.20 -20.45
CA ALA A 50 -5.80 -7.67 -21.62
C ALA A 50 -5.86 -6.70 -22.84
N SER A 51 -6.57 -5.58 -22.72
CA SER A 51 -6.75 -4.63 -23.81
C SER A 51 -5.57 -3.66 -23.89
N ARG A 52 -4.93 -3.56 -25.06
CA ARG A 52 -3.85 -2.59 -25.32
C ARG A 52 -4.29 -1.12 -25.30
N LEU A 53 -5.60 -0.86 -25.31
CA LEU A 53 -6.14 0.51 -25.34
C LEU A 53 -6.27 1.14 -23.95
N ASP A 54 -6.24 0.34 -22.89
CA ASP A 54 -6.25 0.85 -21.50
C ASP A 54 -5.27 0.04 -20.63
N PRO A 55 -4.00 0.48 -20.49
CA PRO A 55 -3.01 -0.19 -19.66
C PRO A 55 -3.23 0.04 -18.15
N ARG A 56 -4.36 0.62 -17.74
CA ARG A 56 -4.65 0.88 -16.32
C ARG A 56 -4.85 -0.43 -15.57
N GLU A 57 -4.17 -0.56 -14.43
CA GLU A 57 -4.43 -1.64 -13.48
C GLU A 57 -5.82 -1.40 -12.86
N ASP A 58 -6.79 -2.27 -13.14
CA ASP A 58 -8.15 -2.10 -12.62
C ASP A 58 -8.15 -2.17 -11.09
N ILE A 59 -7.39 -3.13 -10.52
CA ILE A 59 -7.34 -3.39 -9.08
C ILE A 59 -5.97 -3.98 -8.70
N CYS A 60 -5.27 -3.31 -7.76
CA CYS A 60 -4.08 -3.84 -7.09
C CYS A 60 -4.39 -4.24 -5.64
N THR A 61 -3.95 -5.42 -5.23
CA THR A 61 -4.04 -5.91 -3.84
C THR A 61 -2.66 -6.11 -3.23
N CYS A 62 -2.57 -6.01 -1.91
CA CYS A 62 -1.35 -6.35 -1.18
C CYS A 62 -1.42 -7.81 -0.73
N PRO A 63 -0.55 -8.69 -1.24
CA PRO A 63 -0.56 -10.10 -0.89
C PRO A 63 0.04 -10.35 0.51
N ALA A 64 -0.01 -11.59 0.97
CA ALA A 64 0.72 -12.07 2.15
C ALA A 64 0.46 -11.27 3.46
N GLY A 65 -0.74 -10.70 3.61
CA GLY A 65 -1.07 -9.87 4.78
C GLY A 65 -0.42 -8.49 4.78
N GLY A 66 0.18 -8.07 3.67
CA GLY A 66 0.70 -6.72 3.53
C GLY A 66 -0.43 -5.69 3.55
N GLN A 67 -0.12 -4.53 4.11
CA GLN A 67 -1.05 -3.40 4.20
C GLN A 67 -0.72 -2.35 3.15
N ARG A 68 -1.75 -1.63 2.74
CA ARG A 68 -1.66 -0.52 1.80
C ARG A 68 -1.22 0.72 2.56
N VAL A 69 -0.09 1.28 2.16
CA VAL A 69 0.45 2.51 2.75
C VAL A 69 0.62 3.53 1.63
N GLU A 70 0.06 4.72 1.83
CA GLU A 70 0.21 5.83 0.91
C GLU A 70 1.60 6.46 1.05
N VAL A 71 2.26 6.74 -0.07
CA VAL A 71 3.63 7.27 -0.08
C VAL A 71 3.83 8.24 -1.23
N ALA A 72 4.65 9.26 -1.01
CA ALA A 72 4.95 10.25 -2.03
C ALA A 72 5.78 9.64 -3.16
N VAL A 73 5.53 10.08 -4.39
CA VAL A 73 6.43 9.81 -5.52
C VAL A 73 7.58 10.82 -5.46
N CYS A 74 8.82 10.37 -5.64
CA CYS A 74 9.98 11.25 -5.59
C CYS A 74 9.88 12.33 -6.67
N ALA A 75 10.15 13.58 -6.28
CA ALA A 75 10.23 14.69 -7.21
C ALA A 75 11.39 14.49 -8.21
N LYS A 76 11.37 15.23 -9.32
CA LYS A 76 12.44 15.17 -10.32
C LYS A 76 13.80 15.49 -9.67
N GLY A 77 14.76 14.57 -9.81
CA GLY A 77 16.11 14.69 -9.25
C GLY A 77 16.24 14.27 -7.79
N GLN A 78 15.15 13.91 -7.12
CA GLN A 78 15.18 13.33 -5.78
C GLN A 78 15.38 11.81 -5.86
N THR A 79 16.21 11.27 -4.95
CA THR A 79 16.37 9.82 -4.81
C THR A 79 15.60 9.30 -3.58
N PRO A 80 14.96 8.12 -3.69
CA PRO A 80 14.38 7.44 -2.53
C PRO A 80 15.42 7.26 -1.42
N PRO A 81 14.99 7.21 -0.15
CA PRO A 81 15.88 6.77 0.93
C PRO A 81 16.44 5.38 0.63
N PRO A 82 17.68 5.08 1.06
CA PRO A 82 18.24 3.74 0.92
C PRO A 82 17.40 2.73 1.70
N GLU A 83 17.23 1.55 1.12
CA GLU A 83 16.61 0.42 1.81
C GLU A 83 17.41 0.04 3.06
N GLY A 84 16.71 -0.30 4.14
CA GLY A 84 17.36 -0.69 5.39
C GLY A 84 16.51 -0.49 6.64
N LYS A 85 17.13 -0.76 7.79
CA LYS A 85 16.44 -0.80 9.10
C LYS A 85 15.68 0.49 9.42
N ALA A 86 16.27 1.65 9.14
CA ALA A 86 15.65 2.94 9.46
C ALA A 86 14.36 3.16 8.65
N LEU A 87 14.40 2.88 7.35
CA LEU A 87 13.23 2.98 6.47
C LEU A 87 12.14 1.97 6.89
N ASN A 88 12.53 0.76 7.26
CA ASN A 88 11.59 -0.28 7.70
C ASN A 88 10.94 0.03 9.06
N ILE A 89 11.61 0.80 9.92
CA ILE A 89 10.98 1.33 11.14
C ILE A 89 9.87 2.32 10.79
N ALA A 90 10.15 3.29 9.91
CA ALA A 90 9.14 4.25 9.47
C ALA A 90 7.96 3.57 8.76
N ARG A 91 8.23 2.63 7.86
CA ARG A 91 7.20 1.81 7.19
C ARG A 91 6.33 1.02 8.17
N ARG A 92 6.90 0.46 9.25
CA ARG A 92 6.11 -0.20 10.29
C ARG A 92 5.23 0.78 11.04
N GLN A 93 5.72 1.98 11.33
CA GLN A 93 4.92 3.02 11.96
C GLN A 93 3.72 3.38 11.08
N ALA A 94 3.95 3.51 9.77
CA ALA A 94 2.93 3.79 8.78
C ALA A 94 1.88 2.68 8.59
N LEU A 95 2.08 1.48 9.15
CA LEU A 95 1.04 0.44 9.20
C LEU A 95 -0.11 0.83 10.13
N HIS A 96 0.11 1.77 11.06
CA HIS A 96 -0.91 2.19 12.02
C HIS A 96 -1.86 3.25 11.46
N ASP A 97 -1.36 4.18 10.65
CA ASP A 97 -2.13 5.28 10.07
C ASP A 97 -2.31 5.17 8.55
N GLY A 98 -1.61 4.22 7.90
CA GLY A 98 -1.70 3.95 6.48
C GLY A 98 -0.93 4.93 5.59
N SER A 99 0.01 5.73 6.13
CA SER A 99 0.67 6.78 5.36
C SER A 99 2.14 7.00 5.72
N LEU A 100 2.95 7.27 4.69
CA LEU A 100 4.32 7.78 4.77
C LEU A 100 4.42 9.22 4.22
N LEU A 101 3.27 9.86 3.95
CA LEU A 101 3.24 11.21 3.40
C LEU A 101 3.78 12.23 4.42
N GLY A 102 4.86 12.90 4.06
CA GLY A 102 5.53 13.87 4.95
C GLY A 102 6.52 13.26 5.92
N ASP A 103 6.58 11.93 6.02
CA ASP A 103 7.54 11.24 6.88
C ASP A 103 8.97 11.43 6.38
N THR A 104 9.90 11.35 7.33
CA THR A 104 11.33 11.48 7.04
C THR A 104 12.13 10.34 7.65
N VAL A 105 13.23 10.00 6.99
CA VAL A 105 14.24 9.09 7.52
C VAL A 105 15.62 9.72 7.35
N ALA A 106 16.39 9.79 8.43
CA ALA A 106 17.69 10.49 8.46
C ALA A 106 17.62 11.93 7.90
N GLY A 107 16.55 12.66 8.23
CA GLY A 107 16.35 14.05 7.78
C GLY A 107 15.95 14.21 6.31
N ARG A 108 15.69 13.11 5.60
CA ARG A 108 15.24 13.13 4.19
C ARG A 108 13.79 12.67 4.08
N PRO A 109 12.95 13.33 3.26
CA PRO A 109 11.58 12.88 3.03
C PRO A 109 11.55 11.48 2.41
N ILE A 110 10.60 10.68 2.88
CA ILE A 110 10.33 9.34 2.33
C ILE A 110 9.55 9.51 1.04
N CYS A 111 10.06 8.90 -0.03
CA CYS A 111 9.41 8.84 -1.32
C CYS A 111 9.79 7.55 -2.03
N VAL A 112 8.98 7.16 -3.02
CA VAL A 112 9.27 6.03 -3.91
C VAL A 112 9.58 6.53 -5.31
N ALA A 113 10.43 5.80 -6.03
CA ALA A 113 10.71 6.11 -7.42
C ALA A 113 9.40 6.09 -8.24
N PRO A 114 9.24 6.99 -9.23
CA PRO A 114 8.13 6.91 -10.17
C PRO A 114 8.13 5.54 -10.84
N ARG A 115 6.96 4.92 -10.99
CA ARG A 115 6.83 3.73 -11.82
C ARG A 115 7.04 4.15 -13.27
N THR A 116 7.99 3.52 -13.96
CA THR A 116 8.08 3.63 -15.42
C THR A 116 6.88 2.91 -16.03
N PRO A 117 6.10 3.57 -16.91
CA PRO A 117 5.03 2.90 -17.66
C PRO A 117 5.57 1.86 -18.64
#